data_AF-X0XUX8-F1
#
_entry.id   AF-X0XUX8-F1
#
_cell.length_a   1.000
_cell.length_b   1.000
_cell.length_c   1.000
_cell.angle_alpha   90.00
_cell.angle_beta   90.00
_cell.angle_gamma   90.00
#
_symmetry.space_group_name_H-M   'P 1'
#
loop_
_entity.id
_entity.type
_entity.pdbx_description
1 polymer ?
#
loop_
_entity_poly.entity_id
_entity_poly.type
_entity_poly.pdbx_seq_one_letter_code
_entity_poly.pdbx_strand_id
1 'polypeptide(L)'
;MHTLQNLDTYTSVFPTGNATFDHDRRWDLWQCAESEKPKPGDDFPTVKEMLAILVRLKENAMPALEAMTEDDLLASPRHGEDFWKGRNQLDAYVRPMGNANAHIRQIWLLRGALGLTDGRSKCWPQQHWA
;
A
#
# COMPACT_ATOMS: atom_id res chain seq x y z
N MET A 1 4.56 5.61 2.73
CA MET A 1 3.24 6.18 2.41
C MET A 1 2.74 5.76 1.04
N HIS A 2 3.58 5.73 0.00
CA HIS A 2 3.19 5.30 -1.35
C HIS A 2 2.55 3.91 -1.42
N THR A 3 2.99 2.94 -0.60
CA THR A 3 2.35 1.62 -0.51
C THR A 3 0.92 1.70 -0.03
N LEU A 4 0.64 2.58 0.95
CA LEU A 4 -0.72 2.79 1.46
C LEU A 4 -1.59 3.52 0.45
N GLN A 5 -1.05 4.52 -0.26
CA GLN A 5 -1.78 5.20 -1.35
C GLN A 5 -2.14 4.24 -2.48
N ASN A 6 -1.21 3.36 -2.87
CA ASN A 6 -1.52 2.29 -3.82
C ASN A 6 -2.63 1.39 -3.29
N LEU A 7 -2.51 0.93 -2.04
CA LEU A 7 -3.53 0.09 -1.43
C LEU A 7 -4.91 0.78 -1.45
N ASP A 8 -5.01 2.04 -1.02
CA ASP A 8 -6.25 2.82 -1.02
C ASP A 8 -6.82 3.00 -2.44
N THR A 9 -5.95 3.29 -3.41
CA THR A 9 -6.34 3.45 -4.82
C THR A 9 -6.98 2.18 -5.35
N TYR A 10 -6.34 1.03 -5.15
CA TYR A 10 -6.82 -0.23 -5.71
C TYR A 10 -7.98 -0.85 -4.91
N THR A 11 -8.03 -0.63 -3.59
CA THR A 11 -9.04 -1.26 -2.71
C THR A 11 -10.24 -0.40 -2.38
N SER A 12 -10.15 0.90 -2.55
CA SER A 12 -11.22 1.83 -2.22
C SER A 12 -11.58 2.70 -3.43
N VAL A 13 -10.62 3.39 -4.04
CA VAL A 13 -10.92 4.32 -5.15
C VAL A 13 -11.42 3.58 -6.39
N PHE A 14 -10.72 2.55 -6.85
CA PHE A 14 -11.12 1.82 -8.06
C PHE A 14 -12.52 1.19 -7.99
N PRO A 15 -12.92 0.54 -6.88
CA PRO A 15 -14.27 -0.01 -6.76
C PRO A 15 -15.35 1.01 -6.41
N THR A 16 -15.04 2.08 -5.65
CA THR A 16 -16.07 2.99 -5.07
C THR A 16 -15.98 4.45 -5.49
N GLY A 17 -14.86 4.88 -6.05
CA GLY A 17 -14.54 6.28 -6.35
C GLY A 17 -14.07 7.09 -5.14
N ASN A 18 -14.07 6.52 -3.93
CA ASN A 18 -13.76 7.24 -2.70
C ASN A 18 -12.38 6.85 -2.14
N ALA A 19 -11.53 7.85 -1.93
CA ALA A 19 -10.26 7.68 -1.24
C ALA A 19 -10.47 7.73 0.28
N THR A 20 -9.65 6.98 1.03
CA THR A 20 -9.65 7.00 2.50
C THR A 20 -8.94 8.25 3.04
N PHE A 21 -7.96 8.77 2.32
CA PHE A 21 -7.18 9.94 2.73
C PHE A 21 -6.68 10.74 1.53
N ASP A 22 -6.33 12.00 1.80
CA ASP A 22 -5.83 12.92 0.79
C ASP A 22 -4.53 12.41 0.16
N HIS A 23 -4.40 12.62 -1.14
CA HIS A 23 -3.20 12.28 -1.87
C HIS A 23 -2.05 13.23 -1.50
N ASP A 24 -1.08 12.73 -0.74
CA ASP A 24 0.18 13.43 -0.47
C ASP A 24 1.21 13.15 -1.58
N ARG A 25 1.47 14.18 -2.39
CA ARG A 25 2.35 14.13 -3.58
C ARG A 25 3.81 13.85 -3.26
N ARG A 26 4.24 14.07 -2.01
CA ARG A 26 5.61 13.75 -1.58
C ARG A 26 5.93 12.26 -1.72
N TRP A 27 4.88 11.43 -1.81
CA TRP A 27 4.97 9.98 -1.85
C TRP A 27 4.63 9.40 -3.22
N ASP A 28 4.41 10.23 -4.23
CA ASP A 28 4.26 9.77 -5.59
C ASP A 28 5.61 9.29 -6.14
N LEU A 29 5.74 8.01 -6.48
CA LEU A 29 7.00 7.46 -6.99
C LEU A 29 7.31 7.88 -8.43
N TRP A 30 6.30 8.27 -9.21
CA TRP A 30 6.43 8.44 -10.67
C TRP A 30 6.21 9.88 -11.12
N GLN A 31 5.47 10.67 -10.35
CA GLN A 31 5.14 12.06 -10.71
C GLN A 31 5.48 13.09 -9.61
N CYS A 32 6.21 12.70 -8.56
CA CYS A 32 6.65 13.66 -7.55
C CYS A 32 7.67 14.63 -8.16
N ALA A 33 7.31 15.92 -8.17
CA ALA A 33 8.21 16.97 -8.61
C ALA A 33 9.41 17.09 -7.64
N GLU A 34 10.57 17.51 -8.14
CA GLU A 34 11.78 17.66 -7.31
C GLU A 34 11.53 18.55 -6.07
N SER A 35 10.70 19.59 -6.23
CA SER A 35 10.32 20.50 -5.15
C SER A 35 9.49 19.83 -4.05
N GLU A 36 8.77 18.76 -4.38
CA GLU A 36 7.84 18.02 -3.52
C GLU A 36 8.49 16.78 -2.89
N LYS A 37 9.69 16.37 -3.31
CA LYS A 37 10.37 15.22 -2.70
C LYS A 37 10.59 15.45 -1.20
N PRO A 38 10.48 14.40 -0.37
CA PRO A 38 10.74 14.50 1.07
C PRO A 38 12.16 15.03 1.33
N LYS A 39 12.29 16.03 2.20
CA LYS A 39 13.54 16.69 2.58
C LYS A 39 13.88 16.42 4.06
N PRO A 40 15.16 16.56 4.44
CA PRO A 40 15.54 16.55 5.85
C PRO A 40 14.77 17.63 6.62
N GLY A 41 14.12 17.25 7.71
CA GLY A 41 13.32 18.15 8.55
C GLY A 41 11.85 18.26 8.18
N ASP A 42 11.40 17.61 7.10
CA ASP A 42 9.97 17.50 6.80
C ASP A 42 9.23 16.70 7.87
N ASP A 43 7.93 16.98 8.03
CA ASP A 43 7.07 16.18 8.89
C ASP A 43 6.75 14.83 8.25
N PHE A 44 7.10 13.77 8.97
CA PHE A 44 6.77 12.39 8.61
C PHE A 44 5.71 11.85 9.59
N PRO A 45 4.72 11.09 9.10
CA PRO A 45 3.74 10.48 9.98
C PRO A 45 4.43 9.53 10.97
N THR A 46 4.04 9.66 12.23
CA THR A 46 4.46 8.75 13.30
C THR A 46 3.92 7.34 13.05
N VAL A 47 4.51 6.35 13.72
CA VAL A 47 4.01 4.96 13.66
C VAL A 47 2.53 4.87 14.07
N LYS A 48 2.11 5.65 15.08
CA LYS A 48 0.73 5.68 15.55
C LYS A 48 -0.22 6.20 14.47
N GLU A 49 0.17 7.27 13.78
CA GLU A 49 -0.63 7.85 12.69
C GLU A 49 -0.71 6.90 11.49
N MET A 50 0.40 6.24 11.15
CA MET A 50 0.44 5.23 10.10
C MET A 50 -0.49 4.05 10.37
N LEU A 51 -0.51 3.56 11.62
CA LEU A 51 -1.43 2.50 12.03
C LEU A 51 -2.89 2.96 11.99
N ALA A 52 -3.17 4.19 12.41
CA ALA A 52 -4.52 4.76 12.33
C ALA A 52 -4.99 4.93 10.86
N ILE A 53 -4.10 5.30 9.94
CA ILE A 53 -4.40 5.32 8.50
C ILE A 53 -4.74 3.92 7.99
N LEU A 54 -3.95 2.91 8.37
CA LEU A 54 -4.19 1.53 7.93
C LEU A 54 -5.54 0.98 8.44
N VAL A 55 -5.92 1.29 9.68
CA VAL A 55 -7.23 0.93 10.23
C VAL A 55 -8.36 1.56 9.41
N ARG A 56 -8.29 2.87 9.16
CA ARG A 56 -9.30 3.58 8.36
C ARG A 56 -9.40 3.03 6.94
N LEU A 57 -8.26 2.71 6.32
CA LEU A 57 -8.24 2.13 4.97
C LEU A 57 -8.98 0.79 4.98
N LYS A 58 -8.69 -0.07 5.96
CA LYS A 58 -9.40 -1.34 6.11
C LYS A 58 -10.91 -1.11 6.26
N GLU A 59 -11.32 -0.23 7.16
CA GLU A 59 -12.74 0.07 7.40
C GLU A 59 -13.44 0.57 6.12
N ASN A 60 -12.77 1.37 5.29
CA ASN A 60 -13.31 1.88 4.04
C ASN A 60 -13.32 0.84 2.91
N ALA A 61 -12.27 0.02 2.81
CA ALA A 61 -12.12 -0.97 1.74
C ALA A 61 -13.00 -2.22 1.94
N MET A 62 -13.16 -2.68 3.18
CA MET A 62 -13.82 -3.96 3.48
C MET A 62 -15.26 -4.05 2.94
N PRO A 63 -16.14 -3.03 3.09
CA PRO A 63 -17.49 -3.12 2.56
C PRO A 63 -17.53 -3.30 1.03
N ALA A 64 -16.64 -2.63 0.31
CA ALA A 64 -16.54 -2.77 -1.14
C ALA A 64 -16.04 -4.16 -1.54
N LEU A 65 -15.07 -4.71 -0.79
CA LEU A 65 -14.53 -6.05 -1.02
C LEU A 65 -15.57 -7.14 -0.73
N GLU A 66 -16.37 -6.98 0.32
CA GLU A 66 -17.41 -7.94 0.73
C GLU A 66 -18.61 -7.95 -0.22
N ALA A 67 -18.92 -6.80 -0.84
CA ALA A 67 -20.02 -6.67 -1.80
C ALA A 67 -19.65 -7.11 -3.23
N MET A 68 -18.37 -7.40 -3.48
CA MET A 68 -17.86 -7.65 -4.82
C MET A 68 -18.16 -9.06 -5.30
N THR A 69 -18.66 -9.15 -6.53
CA THR A 69 -18.95 -10.43 -7.18
C THR A 69 -17.78 -10.92 -8.02
N GLU A 70 -17.84 -12.17 -8.47
CA GLU A 70 -16.85 -12.71 -9.41
C GLU A 70 -16.87 -11.95 -10.75
N ASP A 71 -18.06 -11.57 -11.24
CA ASP A 71 -18.19 -10.76 -12.45
C ASP A 71 -17.54 -9.38 -12.30
N ASP A 72 -17.66 -8.75 -11.13
CA ASP A 72 -16.98 -7.49 -10.83
C ASP A 72 -15.45 -7.64 -10.86
N LEU A 73 -14.93 -8.79 -10.40
CA LEU A 73 -13.49 -9.09 -10.40
C LEU A 73 -12.94 -9.25 -11.82
N LEU A 74 -13.74 -9.81 -12.73
CA LEU A 74 -13.38 -10.04 -14.13
C LEU A 74 -13.63 -8.82 -15.03
N ALA A 75 -14.46 -7.88 -14.60
CA ALA A 75 -14.69 -6.61 -15.26
C ALA A 75 -13.48 -5.66 -15.12
N SER A 76 -13.40 -4.66 -15.99
CA SER A 76 -12.40 -3.59 -15.84
C SER A 76 -12.69 -2.72 -14.62
N PRO A 77 -11.64 -2.18 -13.95
CA PRO A 77 -11.82 -1.30 -12.81
C PRO A 77 -12.72 -0.09 -13.10
N ARG A 78 -13.79 0.07 -12.31
CA ARG A 78 -14.84 1.09 -12.55
C ARG A 78 -14.29 2.51 -12.58
N HIS A 79 -13.37 2.82 -11.66
CA HIS A 79 -12.72 4.13 -11.54
C HIS A 79 -11.21 4.04 -11.82
N GLY A 80 -10.77 3.03 -12.57
CA GLY A 80 -9.38 2.88 -12.96
C GLY A 80 -8.94 3.93 -13.98
N GLU A 81 -7.66 4.28 -13.93
CA GLU A 81 -7.01 5.08 -14.97
C GLU A 81 -6.99 4.35 -16.32
N ASP A 82 -6.75 5.09 -17.41
CA ASP A 82 -6.69 4.55 -18.78
C ASP A 82 -5.72 3.37 -18.95
N PHE A 83 -4.66 3.30 -18.14
CA PHE A 83 -3.73 2.17 -18.09
C PHE A 83 -4.41 0.82 -17.81
N TRP A 84 -5.58 0.84 -17.15
CA TRP A 84 -6.34 -0.35 -16.77
C TRP A 84 -7.34 -0.83 -17.82
N LYS A 85 -7.46 -0.12 -18.96
CA LYS A 85 -8.30 -0.56 -20.08
C LYS A 85 -7.84 -1.93 -20.58
N GLY A 86 -8.77 -2.90 -20.60
CA GLY A 86 -8.50 -4.28 -21.01
C GLY A 86 -7.88 -5.17 -19.94
N ARG A 87 -7.64 -4.64 -18.73
CA ARG A 87 -7.30 -5.43 -17.54
C ARG A 87 -8.54 -5.57 -16.67
N ASN A 88 -8.51 -6.53 -15.74
CA ASN A 88 -9.61 -6.74 -14.82
C ASN A 88 -9.31 -6.20 -13.41
N GLN A 89 -10.34 -6.12 -12.59
CA GLN A 89 -10.27 -5.65 -11.22
C GLN A 89 -9.42 -6.59 -10.34
N LEU A 90 -9.37 -7.90 -10.64
CA LEU A 90 -8.48 -8.85 -9.97
C LEU A 90 -7.00 -8.47 -10.12
N ASP A 91 -6.56 -8.10 -11.33
CA ASP A 91 -5.19 -7.64 -11.59
C ASP A 91 -4.86 -6.40 -10.76
N ALA A 92 -5.84 -5.50 -10.62
CA ALA A 92 -5.72 -4.30 -9.80
C ALA A 92 -5.54 -4.64 -8.31
N TYR A 93 -6.14 -5.70 -7.79
CA TYR A 93 -5.92 -6.16 -6.40
C TYR A 93 -4.60 -6.88 -6.18
N VAL A 94 -4.16 -7.70 -7.13
CA VAL A 94 -2.91 -8.47 -6.99
C VAL A 94 -1.70 -7.53 -6.90
N ARG A 95 -1.73 -6.42 -7.64
CA ARG A 95 -0.63 -5.44 -7.67
C ARG A 95 -0.25 -4.85 -6.30
N PRO A 96 -1.16 -4.23 -5.51
CA PRO A 96 -0.83 -3.70 -4.19
C PRO A 96 -0.44 -4.80 -3.20
N MET A 97 -1.00 -6.01 -3.31
CA MET A 97 -0.61 -7.14 -2.45
C MET A 97 0.86 -7.53 -2.67
N GLY A 98 1.26 -7.70 -3.94
CA GLY A 98 2.65 -7.97 -4.30
C GLY A 98 3.59 -6.85 -3.85
N ASN A 99 3.19 -5.60 -4.06
CA ASN A 99 3.95 -4.42 -3.65
C ASN A 99 4.13 -4.33 -2.13
N ALA A 100 3.06 -4.53 -1.35
CA ALA A 100 3.11 -4.52 0.10
C ALA A 100 4.04 -5.63 0.64
N ASN A 101 3.94 -6.84 0.09
CA ASN A 101 4.80 -7.96 0.45
C ASN A 101 6.29 -7.67 0.16
N ALA A 102 6.60 -7.03 -0.97
CA ALA A 102 7.97 -6.62 -1.29
C ALA A 102 8.52 -5.63 -0.25
N HIS A 103 7.73 -4.63 0.15
CA HIS A 103 8.14 -3.65 1.15
C HIS A 103 8.27 -4.23 2.56
N ILE A 104 7.41 -5.18 2.95
CA ILE A 104 7.56 -5.91 4.22
C ILE A 104 8.92 -6.63 4.26
N ARG A 105 9.32 -7.30 3.18
CA ARG A 105 10.63 -7.94 3.09
C ARG A 105 11.77 -6.93 3.20
N GLN A 106 11.68 -5.80 2.51
CA GLN A 106 12.68 -4.72 2.61
C GLN A 106 12.83 -4.20 4.04
N ILE A 107 11.71 -4.01 4.77
CA ILE A 107 11.73 -3.60 6.17
C ILE A 107 12.49 -4.63 7.02
N TRP A 108 12.21 -5.92 6.84
CA TRP A 108 12.91 -6.99 7.57
C TRP A 108 14.41 -7.03 7.26
N LEU A 109 14.79 -6.90 5.99
CA LEU A 109 16.19 -6.83 5.58
C LEU A 109 16.91 -5.64 6.23
N LEU A 110 16.28 -4.46 6.22
CA LEU A 110 16.84 -3.25 6.84
C LEU A 110 16.98 -3.40 8.36
N ARG A 111 15.94 -3.91 9.03
CA ARG A 111 15.98 -4.17 10.48
C ARG A 111 17.14 -5.06 10.84
N GLY A 112 17.30 -6.14 10.10
CA GLY A 112 18.41 -7.05 10.32
C GLY A 112 19.76 -6.39 10.01
N ALA A 113 19.92 -5.67 8.89
CA ALA A 113 21.18 -5.00 8.55
C ALA A 113 21.63 -3.99 9.61
N LEU A 114 20.66 -3.40 10.33
CA LEU A 114 20.89 -2.50 11.46
C LEU A 114 21.10 -3.21 12.81
N GLY A 115 21.08 -4.55 12.83
CA GLY A 115 21.20 -5.35 14.06
C GLY A 115 20.01 -5.20 15.02
N LEU A 116 18.86 -4.71 14.54
CA LEU A 116 17.68 -4.47 15.36
C LEU A 116 17.00 -5.79 15.69
N THR A 117 17.20 -6.27 16.92
CA THR A 117 16.50 -7.43 17.47
C THR A 117 15.46 -6.97 18.50
N ASP A 118 14.44 -7.79 18.76
CA ASP A 118 13.46 -7.55 19.83
C ASP A 118 14.01 -7.89 21.23
N GLY A 119 15.32 -8.13 21.34
CA GLY A 119 16.00 -8.57 22.56
C GLY A 119 15.67 -10.01 22.99
N ARG A 120 14.69 -10.66 22.36
CA ARG A 120 14.27 -12.04 22.64
C ARG A 120 14.86 -13.02 21.64
N SER A 121 15.01 -12.60 20.38
CA SER A 121 15.68 -13.35 19.33
C SER A 121 17.11 -12.84 19.15
N LYS A 122 18.10 -13.56 19.71
CA LYS A 122 19.53 -13.34 19.38
C LYS A 122 19.89 -13.79 17.95
N CYS A 123 18.93 -14.37 17.24
CA CYS A 123 19.09 -14.84 15.88
C CYS A 123 18.27 -13.97 14.92
N TRP A 124 18.84 -13.76 13.73
CA TRP A 124 18.13 -13.23 12.57
C TRP A 124 16.85 -14.05 12.35
N PRO A 125 15.70 -13.42 12.00
CA PRO A 125 14.52 -14.18 11.60
C PRO A 125 14.91 -15.05 10.40
N GLN A 126 14.98 -16.36 10.60
CA GLN A 126 15.25 -17.28 9.49
C GLN A 126 14.08 -17.15 8.52
N GLN A 127 14.35 -16.71 7.28
CA GLN A 127 13.37 -16.83 6.22
C GLN A 127 13.10 -18.33 6.04
N HIS A 128 11.85 -18.76 6.19
CA HIS A 128 11.40 -20.15 6.16
C HIS A 128 11.52 -20.82 4.77
N TRP A 129 12.39 -20.32 3.89
CA TRP A 129 12.59 -20.77 2.52
C TRP A 129 14.07 -20.66 2.10
N ALA A 130 14.99 -21.10 2.95
CA ALA A 130 16.37 -21.38 2.59
C ALA A 130 16.56 -22.90 2.42
#